data_AF-A0A662CRB6-F1
#
_entry.id   AF-A0A662CRB6-F1
#
_cell.length_a   1.000
_cell.length_b   1.000
_cell.length_c   1.000
_cell.angle_alpha   90.00
_cell.angle_beta   90.00
_cell.angle_gamma   90.00
#
_symmetry.space_group_name_H-M   'P 1'
#
loop_
_entity.id
_entity.type
_entity.pdbx_description
1 polymer ?
#
loop_
_entity_poly.entity_id
_entity_poly.type
_entity_poly.pdbx_seq_one_letter_code
_entity_poly.pdbx_strand_id
1 'polypeptide(L)'
;MEVDLNYLFRLPLSKPIKRELWQPGEISSPKILMVSETELLIGKILASIDRAAIRDIWDVGRLPLITPDILNSQRLRAYFIALSVILPHPLNEYTANRIKKQLSDRSVKDDLIPMLSKDAQGDVAEIVDQAYVVINSILVFEDHEREYIARVHKGNLELSLLFPEDKAIASRIAKHPAIAWKIQNVRSVKDP
;
A
#
# COMPACT_ATOMS: atom_id res chain seq x y z
N MET A 1 -0.61 25.48 6.38
CA MET A 1 -0.02 24.39 5.59
C MET A 1 0.71 23.51 6.57
N GLU A 2 0.32 22.24 6.67
CA GLU A 2 1.01 21.25 7.50
C GLU A 2 1.97 20.46 6.59
N VAL A 3 3.19 20.25 7.06
CA VAL A 3 4.22 19.49 6.33
C VAL A 3 4.63 18.34 7.21
N ASP A 4 4.43 17.11 6.72
CA ASP A 4 4.89 15.89 7.37
C ASP A 4 6.18 15.38 6.74
N LEU A 5 7.15 14.97 7.56
CA LEU A 5 8.44 14.43 7.13
C LEU A 5 8.59 13.00 7.63
N ASN A 6 8.54 12.05 6.70
CA ASN A 6 8.62 10.63 7.03
C ASN A 6 10.04 10.06 6.82
N TYR A 7 10.73 9.78 7.91
CA TYR A 7 12.07 9.18 7.87
C TYR A 7 12.07 7.65 7.73
N LEU A 8 10.94 6.97 7.95
CA LEU A 8 10.84 5.50 7.88
C LEU A 8 10.78 4.97 6.44
N PHE A 9 10.22 5.75 5.52
CA PHE A 9 10.12 5.43 4.09
C PHE A 9 11.16 6.15 3.22
N ARG A 10 12.33 6.47 3.81
CA ARG A 10 13.41 7.21 3.13
C ARG A 10 14.19 6.40 2.07
N LEU A 11 13.95 5.09 1.96
CA LEU A 11 14.62 4.22 0.99
C LEU A 11 13.60 3.73 -0.05
N PRO A 12 13.59 4.32 -1.26
CA PRO A 12 12.66 3.92 -2.30
C PRO A 12 12.78 2.44 -2.66
N LEU A 13 11.65 1.75 -2.81
CA LEU A 13 11.59 0.35 -3.26
C LEU A 13 12.04 0.19 -4.71
N SER A 14 11.99 1.27 -5.47
CA SER A 14 12.25 1.30 -6.91
C SER A 14 12.90 2.63 -7.30
N LYS A 15 13.32 2.76 -8.56
CA LYS A 15 13.98 4.00 -9.01
C LYS A 15 12.96 5.16 -8.94
N PRO A 16 13.29 6.28 -8.26
CA PRO A 16 12.44 7.46 -8.27
C PRO A 16 12.23 8.00 -9.70
N ILE A 17 11.07 8.60 -9.94
CA ILE A 17 10.66 9.15 -11.23
C ILE A 17 10.50 10.67 -11.14
N LYS A 18 10.76 11.37 -12.25
CA LYS A 18 10.41 12.79 -12.38
C LYS A 18 9.04 12.91 -13.03
N ARG A 19 8.16 13.71 -12.45
CA ARG A 19 6.84 14.05 -13.02
C ARG A 19 6.62 15.54 -12.99
N GLU A 20 5.84 16.03 -13.94
CA GLU A 20 5.35 17.40 -13.93
C GLU A 20 4.21 17.51 -12.93
N LEU A 21 4.33 18.46 -12.01
CA LEU A 21 3.30 18.73 -11.01
C LEU A 21 2.17 19.51 -11.68
N TRP A 22 0.94 19.02 -11.55
CA TRP A 22 -0.24 19.79 -11.98
C TRP A 22 -0.32 21.10 -11.19
N GLN A 23 -0.54 22.21 -11.92
CA GLN A 23 -0.75 23.53 -11.36
C GLN A 23 -2.07 24.12 -11.88
N PRO A 24 -2.84 24.83 -11.05
CA PRO A 24 -4.02 25.54 -11.52
C PRO A 24 -3.63 26.75 -12.38
N GLY A 25 -4.38 26.98 -13.47
CA GLY A 25 -4.18 28.14 -14.35
C GLY A 25 -2.91 28.04 -15.20
N GLU A 26 -2.32 29.19 -15.55
CA GLU A 26 -1.15 29.29 -16.42
C GLU A 26 0.18 29.35 -15.64
N ILE A 27 0.23 28.71 -14.47
CA ILE A 27 1.44 28.67 -13.64
C ILE A 27 2.40 27.60 -14.19
N SER A 28 3.70 27.90 -14.16
CA SER A 28 4.72 26.96 -14.60
C SER A 28 4.67 25.68 -13.77
N SER A 29 4.60 24.52 -14.45
CA SER A 29 4.51 23.21 -13.82
C SER A 29 5.91 22.67 -13.52
N PRO A 30 6.39 22.67 -12.25
CA PRO A 30 7.73 22.21 -11.93
C PRO A 30 7.84 20.69 -12.09
N LYS A 31 9.06 20.21 -12.42
CA LYS A 31 9.38 18.78 -12.41
C LYS A 31 9.83 18.36 -11.02
N ILE A 32 9.05 17.51 -10.37
CA ILE A 32 9.32 17.00 -9.03
C ILE A 32 9.80 15.55 -9.08
N LEU A 33 10.69 15.20 -8.15
CA LEU A 33 11.13 13.83 -7.96
C LEU A 33 10.16 13.11 -7.02
N MET A 34 9.67 11.95 -7.43
CA MET A 34 8.66 11.18 -6.71
C MET A 34 9.09 9.72 -6.62
N VAL A 35 8.54 8.98 -5.65
CA VAL A 35 8.59 7.51 -5.67
C VAL A 35 7.85 6.98 -6.90
N SER A 36 8.11 5.73 -7.29
CA SER A 36 7.43 5.16 -8.45
C SER A 36 5.93 4.97 -8.21
N GLU A 37 5.19 4.81 -9.30
CA GLU A 37 3.76 4.49 -9.25
C GLU A 37 3.50 3.18 -8.52
N THR A 38 4.35 2.16 -8.69
CA THR A 38 4.26 0.89 -7.93
C THR A 38 4.33 1.15 -6.42
N GLU A 39 5.26 1.98 -5.99
CA GLU A 39 5.45 2.29 -4.56
C GLU A 39 4.30 3.12 -4.00
N LEU A 40 3.77 4.07 -4.77
CA LEU A 40 2.55 4.82 -4.42
C LEU A 40 1.35 3.89 -4.24
N LEU A 41 1.14 2.97 -5.17
CA LEU A 41 0.05 2.01 -5.14
C LEU A 41 0.15 1.10 -3.90
N ILE A 42 1.34 0.57 -3.60
CA ILE A 42 1.56 -0.25 -2.41
C ILE A 42 1.24 0.54 -1.14
N GLY A 43 1.70 1.79 -1.05
CA GLY A 43 1.39 2.66 0.07
C GLY A 43 -0.12 2.88 0.25
N LYS A 44 -0.85 3.14 -0.84
CA LYS A 44 -2.32 3.29 -0.82
C LYS A 44 -3.01 2.02 -0.37
N ILE A 45 -2.61 0.87 -0.89
CA ILE A 45 -3.19 -0.43 -0.53
C ILE A 45 -2.93 -0.74 0.96
N LEU A 46 -1.69 -0.59 1.43
CA LEU A 46 -1.35 -0.84 2.84
C LEU A 46 -2.12 0.09 3.78
N ALA A 47 -2.20 1.39 3.48
CA ALA A 47 -2.97 2.34 4.26
C ALA A 47 -4.47 1.98 4.29
N SER A 48 -5.02 1.56 3.14
CA SER A 48 -6.42 1.17 3.01
C SER A 48 -6.79 -0.02 3.88
N ILE A 49 -5.99 -1.09 3.85
CA ILE A 49 -6.27 -2.29 4.64
C ILE A 49 -6.00 -2.10 6.13
N ASP A 50 -5.06 -1.22 6.49
CA ASP A 50 -4.72 -0.93 7.87
C ASP A 50 -5.74 -0.01 8.56
N ARG A 51 -6.03 1.14 7.93
CA ARG A 51 -6.84 2.22 8.53
C ARG A 51 -8.31 2.11 8.19
N ALA A 52 -8.65 1.48 7.07
CA ALA A 52 -10.00 1.46 6.50
C ALA A 52 -10.65 2.85 6.41
N ALA A 53 -9.88 3.88 6.06
CA ALA A 53 -10.43 5.21 5.85
C ALA A 53 -11.14 5.26 4.48
N ILE A 54 -12.35 5.81 4.43
CA ILE A 54 -13.18 5.80 3.20
C ILE A 54 -12.50 6.44 1.98
N ARG A 55 -11.62 7.42 2.21
CA ARG A 55 -10.81 8.07 1.15
C ARG A 55 -9.76 7.13 0.57
N ASP A 56 -9.09 6.35 1.42
CA ASP A 56 -8.12 5.34 0.99
C ASP A 56 -8.84 4.22 0.21
N ILE A 57 -10.03 3.81 0.67
CA ILE A 57 -10.89 2.83 -0.02
C ILE A 57 -11.32 3.33 -1.39
N TRP A 58 -11.78 4.58 -1.50
CA TRP A 58 -12.11 5.20 -2.78
C TRP A 58 -10.91 5.20 -3.74
N ASP A 59 -9.72 5.58 -3.25
CA ASP A 59 -8.50 5.58 -4.04
C ASP A 59 -8.13 4.17 -4.54
N VAL A 60 -8.27 3.13 -3.70
CA VAL A 60 -8.05 1.73 -4.09
C VAL A 60 -9.05 1.27 -5.14
N GLY A 61 -10.32 1.65 -5.00
CA GLY A 61 -11.38 1.34 -5.97
C GLY A 61 -11.13 1.92 -7.36
N ARG A 62 -10.40 3.02 -7.44
CA ARG A 62 -10.02 3.65 -8.72
C ARG A 62 -8.79 3.04 -9.38
N LEU A 63 -7.97 2.26 -8.67
CA LEU A 63 -6.72 1.68 -9.21
C LEU A 63 -6.92 0.90 -10.52
N PRO A 64 -7.96 0.07 -10.68
CA PRO A 64 -8.21 -0.62 -11.95
C PRO A 64 -8.45 0.32 -13.14
N LEU A 65 -8.95 1.53 -12.90
CA LEU A 65 -9.23 2.53 -13.93
C LEU A 65 -7.99 3.35 -14.31
N ILE A 66 -7.05 3.54 -13.39
CA ILE A 66 -5.91 4.44 -13.57
C ILE A 66 -4.59 3.72 -13.83
N THR A 67 -4.38 2.53 -13.25
CA THR A 67 -3.11 1.80 -13.30
C THR A 67 -3.31 0.27 -13.34
N PRO A 68 -4.15 -0.28 -14.24
CA PRO A 68 -4.46 -1.71 -14.29
C PRO A 68 -3.22 -2.59 -14.48
N ASP A 69 -2.28 -2.17 -15.31
CA ASP A 69 -1.06 -2.95 -15.59
C ASP A 69 -0.16 -3.08 -14.36
N ILE A 70 -0.06 -2.01 -13.57
CA ILE A 70 0.76 -2.02 -12.35
C ILE A 70 0.07 -2.86 -11.27
N LEU A 71 -1.25 -2.70 -11.11
CA LEU A 71 -2.05 -3.43 -10.14
C LEU A 71 -1.94 -4.95 -10.34
N ASN A 72 -1.94 -5.40 -11.60
CA ASN A 72 -1.84 -6.82 -11.95
C ASN A 72 -0.40 -7.33 -12.09
N SER A 73 0.61 -6.52 -11.81
CA SER A 73 2.01 -6.92 -11.99
C SER A 73 2.52 -7.80 -10.84
N GLN A 74 3.29 -8.85 -11.17
CA GLN A 74 4.01 -9.65 -10.19
C GLN A 74 4.96 -8.80 -9.33
N ARG A 75 5.53 -7.73 -9.91
CA ARG A 75 6.40 -6.80 -9.22
C ARG A 75 5.68 -6.08 -8.08
N LEU A 76 4.49 -5.52 -8.34
CA LEU A 76 3.68 -4.89 -7.29
C LEU A 76 3.35 -5.90 -6.19
N ARG A 77 2.95 -7.12 -6.56
CA ARG A 77 2.62 -8.20 -5.63
C ARG A 77 3.79 -8.52 -4.70
N ALA A 78 4.97 -8.81 -5.23
CA ALA A 78 6.15 -9.15 -4.43
C ALA A 78 6.54 -8.02 -3.47
N TYR A 79 6.52 -6.77 -3.91
CA TYR A 79 6.80 -5.63 -3.02
C TYR A 79 5.70 -5.40 -1.98
N PHE A 80 4.43 -5.56 -2.34
CA PHE A 80 3.30 -5.45 -1.42
C PHE A 80 3.41 -6.48 -0.29
N ILE A 81 3.62 -7.76 -0.62
CA ILE A 81 3.82 -8.82 0.38
C ILE A 81 5.04 -8.50 1.25
N ALA A 82 6.16 -8.08 0.65
CA ALA A 82 7.37 -7.74 1.39
C ALA A 82 7.18 -6.56 2.38
N LEU A 83 6.47 -5.51 1.97
CA LEU A 83 6.22 -4.36 2.84
C LEU A 83 5.11 -4.61 3.85
N SER A 84 4.20 -5.56 3.63
CA SER A 84 3.10 -5.86 4.53
C SER A 84 3.52 -6.18 5.97
N VAL A 85 4.78 -6.61 6.18
CA VAL A 85 5.37 -6.82 7.50
C VAL A 85 5.21 -5.60 8.42
N ILE A 86 5.21 -4.37 7.87
CA ILE A 86 5.11 -3.14 8.67
C ILE A 86 3.73 -2.95 9.29
N LEU A 87 2.72 -3.68 8.81
CA LEU A 87 1.36 -3.63 9.34
C LEU A 87 1.34 -4.05 10.83
N PRO A 88 0.38 -3.55 11.61
CA PRO A 88 0.19 -3.97 13.00
C PRO A 88 -0.02 -5.48 13.15
N HIS A 89 -0.79 -6.08 12.23
CA HIS A 89 -1.14 -7.50 12.25
C HIS A 89 -0.53 -8.25 11.07
N PRO A 90 -0.44 -9.59 11.14
CA PRO A 90 -0.16 -10.41 9.97
C PRO A 90 -1.09 -10.15 8.80
N LEU A 91 -0.53 -10.11 7.59
CA LEU A 91 -1.28 -9.76 6.39
C LEU A 91 -2.48 -10.70 6.16
N ASN A 92 -2.33 -11.99 6.51
CA ASN A 92 -3.37 -13.00 6.42
C ASN A 92 -4.51 -12.86 7.46
N GLU A 93 -4.42 -11.92 8.40
CA GLU A 93 -5.51 -11.56 9.32
C GLU A 93 -6.40 -10.42 8.79
N TYR A 94 -5.99 -9.76 7.70
CA TYR A 94 -6.81 -8.74 7.05
C TYR A 94 -7.84 -9.40 6.12
N THR A 95 -9.05 -8.83 6.08
CA THR A 95 -10.12 -9.27 5.18
C THR A 95 -10.93 -8.08 4.71
N ALA A 96 -11.54 -8.16 3.52
CA ALA A 96 -12.46 -7.12 3.07
C ALA A 96 -13.65 -6.95 4.05
N ASN A 97 -14.10 -8.03 4.69
CA ASN A 97 -15.18 -7.95 5.68
C ASN A 97 -14.78 -7.14 6.93
N ARG A 98 -13.52 -7.23 7.39
CA ARG A 98 -13.01 -6.39 8.49
C ARG A 98 -13.09 -4.91 8.13
N ILE A 99 -12.68 -4.56 6.92
CA ILE A 99 -12.70 -3.18 6.41
C ILE A 99 -14.14 -2.68 6.25
N LYS A 100 -15.03 -3.49 5.66
CA LYS A 100 -16.47 -3.17 5.52
C LYS A 100 -17.11 -2.78 6.85
N LYS A 101 -16.78 -3.50 7.94
CA LYS A 101 -17.33 -3.24 9.28
C LYS A 101 -16.83 -1.93 9.92
N GLN A 102 -15.72 -1.38 9.44
CA GLN A 102 -15.15 -0.12 9.95
C GLN A 102 -15.71 1.10 9.22
N LEU A 103 -16.30 0.90 8.03
CA LEU A 103 -16.91 1.95 7.25
C LEU A 103 -18.37 2.18 7.66
N SER A 104 -18.80 3.43 7.53
CA SER A 104 -20.18 3.85 7.79
C SER A 104 -20.66 4.83 6.74
N ASP A 105 -21.97 4.90 6.51
CA ASP A 105 -22.58 5.90 5.62
C ASP A 105 -22.19 7.33 6.03
N ARG A 106 -22.00 7.54 7.33
CA ARG A 106 -21.50 8.81 7.85
C ARG A 106 -20.10 9.13 7.35
N SER A 107 -19.16 8.18 7.37
CA SER A 107 -17.81 8.41 6.82
C SER A 107 -17.87 8.77 5.33
N VAL A 108 -18.75 8.13 4.56
CA VAL A 108 -18.95 8.47 3.14
C VAL A 108 -19.41 9.91 2.98
N LYS A 109 -20.43 10.31 3.76
CA LYS A 109 -21.02 11.64 3.69
C LYS A 109 -20.09 12.75 4.17
N ASP A 110 -19.39 12.51 5.28
CA ASP A 110 -18.65 13.55 5.99
C ASP A 110 -17.20 13.63 5.48
N ASP A 111 -16.57 12.49 5.12
CA ASP A 111 -15.14 12.43 4.80
C ASP A 111 -14.83 12.23 3.30
N LEU A 112 -15.72 11.61 2.52
CA LEU A 112 -15.51 11.36 1.09
C LEU A 112 -16.23 12.37 0.20
N ILE A 113 -17.56 12.47 0.29
CA ILE A 113 -18.39 13.30 -0.61
C ILE A 113 -17.88 14.75 -0.75
N PRO A 114 -17.47 15.46 0.33
CA PRO A 114 -16.99 16.83 0.21
C PRO A 114 -15.69 16.98 -0.59
N MET A 115 -14.94 15.88 -0.75
CA MET A 115 -13.66 15.85 -1.49
C MET A 115 -13.84 15.52 -2.97
N LEU A 116 -15.04 15.12 -3.40
CA LEU A 116 -15.33 14.71 -4.77
C LEU A 116 -15.91 15.85 -5.59
N SER A 117 -15.57 15.89 -6.88
CA SER A 117 -16.31 16.70 -7.86
C SER A 117 -17.76 16.23 -7.92
N LYS A 118 -18.68 17.11 -8.35
CA LYS A 118 -20.10 16.75 -8.50
C LYS A 118 -20.30 15.52 -9.39
N ASP A 119 -19.52 15.42 -10.45
CA ASP A 119 -19.60 14.28 -11.38
C ASP A 119 -19.17 12.96 -10.71
N ALA A 120 -18.13 13.00 -9.86
CA ALA A 120 -17.62 11.80 -9.19
C ALA A 120 -18.50 11.31 -8.03
N GLN A 121 -19.47 12.12 -7.55
CA GLN A 121 -20.35 11.71 -6.45
C GLN A 121 -21.36 10.63 -6.85
N GLY A 122 -21.69 10.50 -8.15
CA GLY A 122 -22.61 9.47 -8.64
C GLY A 122 -22.06 8.05 -8.51
N ASP A 123 -20.73 7.90 -8.57
CA ASP A 123 -20.07 6.60 -8.68
C ASP A 123 -19.57 6.05 -7.33
N VAL A 124 -19.87 6.75 -6.22
CA VAL A 124 -19.36 6.43 -4.87
C VAL A 124 -19.55 4.96 -4.49
N ALA A 125 -20.78 4.46 -4.61
CA ALA A 125 -21.08 3.08 -4.25
C ALA A 125 -20.32 2.07 -5.13
N GLU A 126 -20.29 2.30 -6.44
CA GLU A 126 -19.64 1.40 -7.40
C GLU A 126 -18.11 1.33 -7.18
N ILE A 127 -17.46 2.48 -7.00
CA ILE A 127 -16.00 2.52 -6.75
C ILE A 127 -15.66 1.89 -5.41
N VAL A 128 -16.48 2.08 -4.37
CA VAL A 128 -16.28 1.42 -3.07
C VAL A 128 -16.43 -0.10 -3.21
N ASP A 129 -17.41 -0.58 -3.97
CA ASP A 129 -17.56 -2.02 -4.26
C ASP A 129 -16.37 -2.56 -5.04
N GLN A 130 -15.89 -1.81 -6.04
CA GLN A 130 -14.68 -2.14 -6.79
C GLN A 130 -13.44 -2.22 -5.89
N ALA A 131 -13.34 -1.38 -4.85
CA ALA A 131 -12.25 -1.43 -3.89
C ALA A 131 -12.22 -2.77 -3.15
N TYR A 132 -13.38 -3.33 -2.77
CA TYR A 132 -13.44 -4.65 -2.14
C TYR A 132 -13.06 -5.78 -3.10
N VAL A 133 -13.35 -5.65 -4.39
CA VAL A 133 -12.87 -6.60 -5.40
C VAL A 133 -11.34 -6.59 -5.47
N VAL A 134 -10.74 -5.40 -5.50
CA VAL A 134 -9.27 -5.24 -5.48
C VAL A 134 -8.68 -5.80 -4.20
N ILE A 135 -9.23 -5.45 -3.03
CA ILE A 135 -8.72 -5.92 -1.73
C ILE A 135 -8.81 -7.45 -1.63
N ASN A 136 -9.93 -8.05 -2.07
CA ASN A 136 -10.07 -9.50 -2.04
C ASN A 136 -9.06 -10.19 -2.95
N SER A 137 -8.75 -9.64 -4.13
CA SER A 137 -7.80 -10.26 -5.06
C SER A 137 -6.36 -10.24 -4.54
N ILE A 138 -5.95 -9.17 -3.87
CA ILE A 138 -4.58 -9.04 -3.31
C ILE A 138 -4.37 -9.83 -2.01
N LEU A 139 -5.44 -10.20 -1.31
CA LEU A 139 -5.40 -10.97 -0.06
C LEU A 139 -5.54 -12.49 -0.26
N VAL A 140 -5.45 -12.96 -1.51
CA VAL A 140 -5.28 -14.38 -1.84
C VAL A 140 -3.79 -14.65 -1.98
N PHE A 141 -3.24 -15.55 -1.18
CA PHE A 141 -1.79 -15.82 -1.14
C PHE A 141 -1.44 -17.20 -1.71
N GLU A 142 -0.32 -17.26 -2.41
CA GLU A 142 0.38 -18.49 -2.80
C GLU A 142 1.17 -19.06 -1.61
N ASP A 143 1.59 -20.33 -1.70
CA ASP A 143 2.25 -21.01 -0.58
C ASP A 143 3.57 -20.34 -0.16
N HIS A 144 4.35 -19.85 -1.13
CA HIS A 144 5.61 -19.16 -0.86
C HIS A 144 5.39 -17.82 -0.12
N GLU A 145 4.27 -17.13 -0.40
CA GLU A 145 3.90 -15.88 0.26
C GLU A 145 3.36 -16.12 1.66
N ARG A 146 2.55 -17.17 1.84
CA ARG A 146 2.11 -17.60 3.18
C ARG A 146 3.30 -17.94 4.07
N GLU A 147 4.27 -18.65 3.51
CA GLU A 147 5.51 -18.98 4.22
C GLU A 147 6.32 -17.73 4.55
N TYR A 148 6.44 -16.78 3.63
CA TYR A 148 7.08 -15.48 3.90
C TYR A 148 6.40 -14.76 5.06
N ILE A 149 5.06 -14.62 5.01
CA ILE A 149 4.26 -13.98 6.06
C ILE A 149 4.50 -14.69 7.40
N ALA A 150 4.42 -16.03 7.44
CA ALA A 150 4.63 -16.79 8.68
C ALA A 150 6.06 -16.62 9.26
N ARG A 151 7.09 -16.58 8.40
CA ARG A 151 8.49 -16.37 8.83
C ARG A 151 8.75 -14.96 9.32
N VAL A 152 8.21 -13.96 8.63
CA VAL A 152 8.50 -12.56 8.92
C VAL A 152 7.94 -12.16 10.29
N HIS A 153 6.76 -12.67 10.67
CA HIS A 153 6.20 -12.52 12.02
C HIS A 153 6.95 -13.29 13.10
N LYS A 154 7.87 -14.17 12.72
CA LYS A 154 8.80 -14.81 13.64
C LYS A 154 10.13 -14.08 13.75
N GLY A 155 10.33 -12.97 13.03
CA GLY A 155 11.59 -12.22 12.97
C GLY A 155 12.56 -12.76 11.92
N ASN A 156 12.12 -13.69 11.06
CA ASN A 156 12.92 -14.23 9.96
C ASN A 156 12.50 -13.58 8.63
N LEU A 157 13.33 -12.68 8.11
CA LEU A 157 13.10 -11.96 6.87
C LEU A 157 13.68 -12.74 5.68
N GLU A 158 12.95 -13.77 5.22
CA GLU A 158 13.38 -14.61 4.08
C GLU A 158 12.89 -14.04 2.73
N LEU A 159 13.59 -13.03 2.22
CA LEU A 159 13.20 -12.35 0.98
C LEU A 159 13.40 -13.19 -0.29
N SER A 160 14.16 -14.29 -0.22
CA SER A 160 14.33 -15.19 -1.37
C SER A 160 13.02 -15.88 -1.78
N LEU A 161 12.05 -15.99 -0.86
CA LEU A 161 10.71 -16.48 -1.16
C LEU A 161 9.98 -15.57 -2.16
N LEU A 162 10.18 -14.25 -2.06
CA LEU A 162 9.50 -13.26 -2.90
C LEU A 162 10.33 -12.79 -4.11
N PHE A 163 11.65 -12.86 -3.99
CA PHE A 163 12.61 -12.40 -5.00
C PHE A 163 13.70 -13.46 -5.25
N PRO A 164 13.35 -14.67 -5.73
CA PRO A 164 14.31 -15.77 -5.89
C PRO A 164 15.47 -15.40 -6.83
N GLU A 165 15.16 -14.70 -7.92
CA GLU A 165 16.14 -14.34 -8.96
C GLU A 165 16.73 -12.92 -8.78
N ASP A 166 16.12 -12.04 -7.97
CA ASP A 166 16.54 -10.64 -7.83
C ASP A 166 17.10 -10.34 -6.44
N LYS A 167 18.35 -10.80 -6.23
CA LYS A 167 19.11 -10.58 -4.98
C LYS A 167 19.35 -9.09 -4.70
N ALA A 168 19.38 -8.24 -5.73
CA ALA A 168 19.60 -6.81 -5.56
C ALA A 168 18.36 -6.14 -4.94
N ILE A 169 17.16 -6.49 -5.42
CA ILE A 169 15.91 -6.06 -4.79
C ILE A 169 15.82 -6.57 -3.36
N ALA A 170 16.08 -7.87 -3.13
CA ALA A 170 16.05 -8.44 -1.78
C ALA A 170 16.99 -7.71 -0.82
N SER A 171 18.25 -7.45 -1.23
CA SER A 171 19.22 -6.71 -0.43
C SER A 171 18.76 -5.28 -0.09
N ARG A 172 18.10 -4.60 -1.03
CA ARG A 172 17.55 -3.26 -0.81
C ARG A 172 16.38 -3.29 0.17
N ILE A 173 15.43 -4.21 0.02
CA ILE A 173 14.28 -4.35 0.91
C ILE A 173 14.74 -4.71 2.33
N ALA A 174 15.74 -5.57 2.49
CA ALA A 174 16.31 -5.90 3.80
C ALA A 174 16.86 -4.66 4.55
N LYS A 175 17.27 -3.62 3.82
CA LYS A 175 17.77 -2.36 4.36
C LYS A 175 16.66 -1.30 4.53
N HIS A 176 15.43 -1.60 4.16
CA HIS A 176 14.32 -0.66 4.28
C HIS A 176 14.07 -0.36 5.78
N PRO A 177 14.13 0.91 6.22
CA PRO A 177 14.13 1.23 7.65
C PRO A 177 12.88 0.74 8.39
N ALA A 178 11.69 0.86 7.79
CA ALA A 178 10.46 0.37 8.40
C ALA A 178 10.46 -1.16 8.58
N ILE A 179 11.03 -1.91 7.64
CA ILE A 179 11.14 -3.37 7.72
C ILE A 179 12.16 -3.73 8.79
N ALA A 180 13.35 -3.13 8.74
CA ALA A 180 14.42 -3.39 9.70
C ALA A 180 13.95 -3.14 11.15
N TRP A 181 13.27 -2.02 11.38
CA TRP A 181 12.69 -1.68 12.68
C TRP A 181 11.65 -2.70 13.14
N LYS A 182 10.72 -3.09 12.26
CA LYS A 182 9.70 -4.09 12.61
C LYS A 182 10.31 -5.45 12.95
N ILE A 183 11.29 -5.91 12.16
CA ILE A 183 12.00 -7.18 12.41
C ILE A 183 12.75 -7.13 13.75
N GLN A 184 13.42 -6.01 14.05
CA GLN A 184 14.09 -5.83 15.34
C GLN A 184 13.09 -5.95 16.50
N ASN A 185 11.95 -5.27 16.43
CA ASN A 185 10.93 -5.36 17.48
C ASN A 185 10.38 -6.78 17.67
N VAL A 186 10.09 -7.49 16.58
CA VAL A 186 9.61 -8.88 16.68
C VAL A 186 10.64 -9.79 17.34
N ARG A 187 11.94 -9.55 17.14
CA ARG A 187 13.02 -10.30 17.80
C ARG A 187 13.13 -9.94 19.28
N SER A 188 13.09 -8.65 19.62
CA SER A 188 13.21 -8.20 21.01
C SER A 188 12.04 -8.64 21.91
N VAL A 189 10.83 -8.79 21.36
CA VAL A 189 9.68 -9.33 22.13
C VAL A 189 9.82 -10.83 22.42
N LYS A 190 10.71 -11.54 21.72
CA LYS A 190 10.92 -12.98 21.84
C LYS A 190 12.07 -13.40 22.73
N ASP A 191 12.90 -12.46 23.20
CA ASP A 191 13.95 -12.70 24.19
C ASP A 191 13.41 -12.29 25.59
N PRO A 192 12.82 -13.22 26.36
CA PRO A 192 12.55 -13.02 27.79
C PRO A 192 13.83 -13.05 28.64
#